data_AF-A0A5P9XTZ4-F1
#
_entry.id   AF-A0A5P9XTZ4-F1
#
_cell.length_a   1.000
_cell.length_b   1.000
_cell.length_c   1.000
_cell.angle_alpha   90.00
_cell.angle_beta   90.00
_cell.angle_gamma   90.00
#
_symmetry.space_group_name_H-M   'P 1'
#
loop_
_entity.id
_entity.type
_entity.pdbx_description
1 polymer ?
#
loop_
_entity_poly.entity_id
_entity_poly.type
_entity_poly.pdbx_seq_one_letter_code
_entity_poly.pdbx_strand_id
1 'polypeptide(L)' 'MLDVLMTLTPTDFYKSMTTHADHTVWQDVYRPGTQVGDVYLKLTVIDDVLIVSFKEL' A
#
# COMPACT_ATOMS: atom_id res chain seq x y z
N MET A 1 9.74 -7.00 -5.69
CA MET A 1 8.46 -6.50 -5.14
C MET A 1 8.25 -7.00 -3.72
N LEU A 2 8.30 -8.31 -3.47
CA LEU A 2 8.26 -8.88 -2.12
C LEU A 2 9.32 -8.27 -1.19
N ASP A 3 10.55 -8.04 -1.68
CA ASP A 3 11.60 -7.42 -0.85
C ASP A 3 11.21 -6.03 -0.34
N VAL A 4 10.57 -5.22 -1.17
CA VAL A 4 10.09 -3.87 -0.79
C VAL A 4 9.04 -3.97 0.31
N LEU A 5 8.13 -4.95 0.23
CA LEU A 5 7.12 -5.21 1.27
C LEU A 5 7.76 -5.66 2.58
N MET A 6 8.77 -6.54 2.52
CA MET A 6 9.47 -7.05 3.70
C MET A 6 10.32 -5.98 4.40
N THR A 7 10.69 -4.92 3.69
CA THR A 7 11.43 -3.78 4.25
C THR A 7 10.55 -2.60 4.66
N LEU A 8 9.21 -2.69 4.54
CA LEU A 8 8.32 -1.61 4.93
C LEU A 8 8.46 -1.30 6.42
N THR A 9 8.53 -0.02 6.72
CA THR A 9 8.61 0.51 8.07
C THR A 9 7.41 1.41 8.37
N PRO A 10 7.12 1.70 9.66
CA PRO A 10 6.07 2.65 10.01
C PRO A 10 6.28 4.05 9.42
N THR A 11 7.52 4.45 9.11
CA THR A 11 7.82 5.75 8.49
C THR A 11 7.42 5.82 7.02
N ASP A 12 7.25 4.67 6.36
CA ASP A 12 6.78 4.61 4.97
C ASP A 12 5.25 4.77 4.89
N PHE A 13 4.53 4.68 6.02
CA PHE A 13 3.08 4.83 6.03
C PHE A 13 2.69 6.27 5.67
N TYR A 14 1.88 6.40 4.64
CA TYR A 14 1.38 7.69 4.18
C TYR A 14 -0.01 7.99 4.75
N LYS A 15 -0.97 7.08 4.52
CA LYS A 15 -2.35 7.18 5.04
C LYS A 15 -3.09 5.87 4.86
N SER A 16 -4.18 5.70 5.61
CA SER A 16 -5.19 4.69 5.36
C SER A 16 -6.44 5.35 4.79
N MET A 17 -7.09 4.73 3.80
CA MET A 17 -8.29 5.27 3.18
C MET A 17 -9.22 4.17 2.67
N THR A 18 -10.50 4.46 2.59
CA THR A 18 -11.49 3.60 1.94
C THR A 18 -11.76 4.08 0.51
N THR A 19 -12.57 3.34 -0.25
CA THR A 19 -12.99 3.76 -1.60
C THR A 19 -14.43 4.24 -1.58
N HIS A 20 -14.85 4.96 -2.62
CA HIS A 20 -16.27 5.30 -2.79
C HIS A 20 -17.14 4.10 -3.14
N ALA A 21 -16.56 3.06 -3.76
CA ALA A 21 -17.28 1.85 -4.13
C ALA A 21 -17.59 0.99 -2.90
N ASP A 22 -16.66 0.97 -1.94
CA ASP A 22 -16.82 0.26 -0.68
C ASP A 22 -16.08 1.00 0.44
N HIS A 23 -16.86 1.46 1.42
CA HIS A 23 -16.39 2.17 2.61
C HIS A 23 -16.02 1.25 3.77
N THR A 24 -16.23 -0.06 3.64
CA THR A 24 -15.88 -1.06 4.64
C THR A 24 -14.47 -1.61 4.43
N VAL A 25 -13.97 -1.55 3.19
CA VAL A 25 -12.62 -2.00 2.82
C VAL A 25 -11.62 -0.87 2.97
N TRP A 26 -10.64 -1.08 3.84
CA TRP A 26 -9.55 -0.15 4.08
C TRP A 26 -8.34 -0.49 3.23
N GLN A 27 -7.71 0.55 2.69
CA GLN A 27 -6.48 0.47 1.93
C GLN A 27 -5.40 1.29 2.61
N ASP A 28 -4.31 0.65 2.99
CA ASP A 28 -3.14 1.32 3.53
C ASP A 28 -2.22 1.73 2.39
N VAL A 29 -1.90 3.02 2.35
CA VAL A 29 -1.00 3.60 1.37
C VAL A 29 0.36 3.80 2.01
N TYR A 30 1.38 3.18 1.41
CA TYR A 30 2.78 3.34 1.77
C TYR A 30 3.53 4.05 0.65
N ARG A 31 4.57 4.80 1.03
CA ARG A 31 5.48 5.49 0.11
C ARG A 31 6.95 5.18 0.46
N PRO A 32 7.42 3.95 0.26
CA PRO A 32 8.82 3.62 0.47
C PRO A 32 9.70 4.26 -0.61
N GLY A 33 10.88 4.69 -0.21
CA GLY A 33 11.96 5.03 -1.13
C GLY A 33 12.62 3.76 -1.66
N THR A 34 12.60 3.55 -2.97
CA THR A 34 13.26 2.40 -3.62
C THR A 34 14.43 2.84 -4.49
N GLN A 35 15.26 1.90 -4.95
CA GLN A 35 16.38 2.19 -5.85
C GLN A 35 15.95 2.88 -7.16
N VAL A 36 14.68 2.72 -7.56
CA VAL A 36 14.12 3.32 -8.78
C VAL A 36 13.27 4.56 -8.50
N GLY A 37 13.23 5.03 -7.25
CA GLY A 37 12.47 6.20 -6.80
C GLY A 37 11.36 5.86 -5.81
N ASP A 38 10.60 6.89 -5.43
CA ASP A 38 9.45 6.74 -4.55
C ASP A 38 8.28 6.08 -5.29
N VAL A 39 7.70 5.06 -4.68
CA VAL A 39 6.52 4.38 -5.22
C VAL A 39 5.37 4.47 -4.23
N TYR A 40 4.14 4.60 -4.73
CA TYR A 40 2.95 4.49 -3.89
C TYR A 40 2.40 3.07 -3.96
N LEU A 41 2.49 2.36 -2.83
CA LEU A 41 1.93 1.03 -2.64
C LEU A 41 0.60 1.14 -1.91
N LYS A 42 -0.43 0.49 -2.43
CA LYS A 42 -1.74 0.32 -1.80
C LYS A 42 -1.88 -1.14 -1.38
N LEU A 43 -2.02 -1.35 -0.07
CA LEU A 43 -2.23 -2.65 0.55
C LEU A 43 -3.69 -2.77 0.98
N THR A 44 -4.31 -3.90 0.68
CA THR A 44 -5.68 -4.20 1.09
C THR A 44 -5.76 -5.65 1.48
N VAL A 45 -6.36 -5.95 2.63
CA VAL A 45 -6.61 -7.33 3.06
C VAL A 45 -8.08 -7.64 2.81
N ILE A 46 -8.36 -8.63 1.96
CA ILE A 46 -9.72 -9.10 1.67
C ILE A 46 -9.71 -10.62 1.80
N ASP A 47 -10.63 -11.18 2.57
CA ASP A 47 -10.76 -12.63 2.81
C ASP A 47 -9.41 -13.29 3.17
N ASP A 48 -8.67 -12.69 4.10
CA ASP A 48 -7.33 -13.09 4.55
C ASP A 48 -6.23 -13.07 3.46
N VAL A 49 -6.50 -12.52 2.27
CA VAL A 49 -5.55 -12.34 1.19
C VAL A 49 -5.04 -10.90 1.13
N LEU A 50 -3.72 -10.72 1.11
CA LEU A 50 -3.08 -9.42 0.89
C LEU A 50 -3.04 -9.08 -0.61
N ILE A 51 -3.81 -8.08 -1.01
CA ILE A 51 -3.76 -7.47 -2.33
C ILE A 51 -2.78 -6.31 -2.31
N VAL A 52 -1.87 -6.29 -3.28
CA VAL A 52 -0.88 -5.24 -3.45
C VAL A 52 -1.08 -4.58 -4.81
N SER A 53 -1.29 -3.27 -4.81
CA SER A 53 -1.45 -2.49 -6.03
C SER A 53 -0.58 -1.23 -6.02
N PHE A 54 -0.22 -0.74 -7.20
CA PHE A 54 0.45 0.54 -7.34
C PHE A 54 -0.57 1.65 -7.57
N LYS A 55 -0.29 2.85 -7.05
CA LYS A 55 -1.02 4.05 -7.46
C LYS A 55 -0.30 4.64 -8.68
N GLU A 56 -1.03 4.84 -9.78
CA GLU A 56 -0.54 5.65 -10.90
C GLU A 56 -0.41 7.12 -10.45
N LEU A 57 0.68 7.76 -10.92
CA LEU A 57 1.03 9.16 -10.64
C LEU A 57 -0.02 10.13 -11.18
#